data_AF-L7F3P1-F1
#
_entry.id   AF-L7F3P1-F1
#
_cell.length_a   1.000
_cell.length_b   1.000
_cell.length_c   1.000
_cell.angle_alpha   90.00
_cell.angle_beta   90.00
_cell.angle_gamma   90.00
#
_symmetry.space_group_name_H-M   'P 1'
#
loop_
_entity.id
_entity.type
_entity.pdbx_description
1 polymer ?
#
loop_
_entity_poly.entity_id
_entity_poly.type
_entity_poly.pdbx_seq_one_letter_code
_entity_poly.pdbx_strand_id
1 'polypeptide(L)'
;MNSPVLQAFPAFRLRPPADGSASAEVVDANDVVVGQVDAAGGAYRGRVGTDVGPRRTDAPRAAEDVGVFHIALHATADAEHQPYSSVSEARAALSPIPLQRQEIVDSAARAYFFHALRQPHVAAILDGLEAIVREHDASGTRGGCLRVVRLLDQVREPARALLSDATGDEREWMAFPLARLLAFTELATARLGATASKPPSDLDGPFPDPHAADQALATAFRTYRDVQSGTRTLASLPDDTLHALAALDAAAAQLPSGPCAKNRADCRAAASALDELATAARSVEASAPDTAPEVRALAQELSAIATDTSARLESTALLLEDAGRHGSVRTILSALQDAELGRETDAGTRSVRVDDTETGPIRYTENGRWTGPGITDPYHSPEGAAAALINTFRARQATARTRA
;
A
#
# COMPACT_ATOMS: atom_id res chain seq x y z
N MET A 1 28.04 20.08 19.18
CA MET A 1 27.21 20.55 18.04
C MET A 1 26.18 19.46 17.78
N ASN A 2 24.90 19.81 17.65
CA ASN A 2 23.85 18.82 17.38
C ASN A 2 23.92 18.39 15.91
N SER A 3 24.05 17.08 15.67
CA SER A 3 24.01 16.49 14.32
C SER A 3 22.60 16.61 13.74
N PRO A 4 22.39 17.28 12.60
CA PRO A 4 21.06 17.38 11.99
C PRO A 4 20.55 16.00 11.57
N VAL A 5 19.29 15.74 11.87
CA VAL A 5 18.53 14.58 11.37
C VAL A 5 18.25 14.81 9.89
N LEU A 6 18.45 13.78 9.05
CA LEU A 6 18.17 13.88 7.62
C LEU A 6 16.66 13.94 7.39
N GLN A 7 16.23 14.80 6.46
CA GLN A 7 14.81 15.05 6.24
C GLN A 7 14.13 13.87 5.55
N ALA A 8 14.76 13.30 4.51
CA ALA A 8 14.22 12.16 3.79
C ALA A 8 14.34 10.83 4.57
N PHE A 9 15.33 10.71 5.46
CA PHE A 9 15.60 9.49 6.22
C PHE A 9 15.90 9.82 7.69
N PRO A 10 14.87 10.02 8.53
CA PRO A 10 15.04 10.46 9.92
C PRO A 10 15.84 9.49 10.82
N ALA A 11 15.99 8.23 10.37
CA ALA A 11 16.83 7.24 11.02
C ALA A 11 18.33 7.55 10.96
N PHE A 12 18.76 8.49 10.10
CA PHE A 12 20.16 8.85 9.93
C PHE A 12 20.44 10.30 10.32
N ARG A 13 21.69 10.55 10.72
CA ARG A 13 22.19 11.87 11.11
C ARG A 13 23.54 12.12 10.46
N LEU A 14 23.75 13.36 10.02
CA LEU A 14 25.05 13.81 9.53
C LEU A 14 25.87 14.34 10.70
N ARG A 15 26.96 13.65 11.05
CA ARG A 15 27.92 14.08 12.05
C ARG A 15 29.00 14.95 11.37
N PRO A 16 29.25 16.17 11.88
CA PRO A 16 30.28 17.02 11.32
C PRO A 16 31.66 16.34 11.42
N PRO A 17 32.59 16.65 10.50
CA PRO A 17 33.90 16.03 10.51
C PRO A 17 34.67 16.41 11.78
N ALA A 18 35.51 15.49 12.26
CA ALA A 18 36.29 15.69 13.48
C ALA A 18 37.29 16.86 13.36
N ASP A 19 37.76 17.13 12.13
CA ASP A 19 38.56 18.30 11.77
C ASP A 19 38.20 18.82 10.37
N GLY A 20 38.78 19.94 9.96
CA GLY A 20 38.47 20.59 8.67
C GLY A 20 38.92 19.85 7.41
N SER A 21 39.58 18.70 7.56
CA SER A 21 40.10 17.89 6.45
C SER A 21 39.44 16.52 6.31
N ALA A 22 38.77 16.04 7.36
CA ALA A 22 38.08 14.76 7.35
C ALA A 22 36.73 14.83 6.62
N SER A 23 36.30 13.71 6.06
CA SER A 23 34.95 13.51 5.57
C SER A 23 33.95 13.56 6.72
N ALA A 24 32.74 14.09 6.47
CA ALA A 24 31.67 14.04 7.46
C ALA A 24 31.13 12.60 7.55
N GLU A 25 30.75 12.14 8.73
CA GLU A 25 30.22 10.79 8.93
C GLU A 25 28.70 10.81 8.88
N VAL A 26 28.09 9.81 8.25
CA VAL A 26 26.65 9.55 8.39
C VAL A 26 26.49 8.39 9.36
N VAL A 27 25.66 8.59 10.38
CA VAL A 27 25.39 7.59 11.41
C VAL A 27 23.92 7.22 11.47
N ASP A 28 23.63 5.98 11.86
CA ASP A 28 22.27 5.50 12.08
C ASP A 28 21.71 5.90 13.47
N ALA A 29 20.54 5.38 13.81
CA ALA A 29 19.88 5.62 15.09
C ALA A 29 20.66 5.11 16.32
N ASN A 30 21.59 4.16 16.12
CA ASN A 30 22.44 3.56 17.14
C ASN A 30 23.84 4.19 17.20
N ASP A 31 24.04 5.35 16.54
CA ASP A 31 25.33 6.04 16.41
C ASP A 31 26.43 5.23 15.68
N VAL A 32 26.04 4.22 14.88
CA VAL A 32 26.95 3.43 14.04
C VAL A 32 27.21 4.16 12.73
N VAL A 33 28.47 4.26 12.32
CA VAL A 33 28.85 4.88 11.03
C VAL A 33 28.42 4.00 9.86
N VAL A 34 27.56 4.54 9.01
CA VAL A 34 27.00 3.85 7.83
C VAL A 34 27.59 4.31 6.51
N GLY A 35 28.27 5.46 6.51
CA GLY A 35 28.97 5.98 5.34
C GLY A 35 29.54 7.38 5.59
N GLN A 36 29.99 8.01 4.51
CA GLN A 36 30.74 9.27 4.58
C GLN A 36 30.24 10.26 3.54
N VAL A 37 30.38 11.54 3.83
CA VAL A 37 30.17 12.64 2.90
C VAL A 37 31.50 13.34 2.65
N ASP A 38 31.95 13.24 1.41
CA ASP A 38 33.18 13.86 0.94
C ASP A 38 32.87 15.23 0.35
N ALA A 39 33.66 16.24 0.71
CA ALA A 39 33.61 17.57 0.13
C ALA A 39 34.78 17.75 -0.85
N ALA A 40 34.50 17.93 -2.14
CA ALA A 40 35.53 18.13 -3.16
C ALA A 40 35.08 19.14 -4.22
N GLY A 41 35.92 20.15 -4.48
CA GLY A 41 35.70 21.11 -5.56
C GLY A 41 34.40 21.93 -5.45
N GLY A 42 33.95 22.22 -4.22
CA GLY A 42 32.70 22.97 -3.97
C GLY A 42 31.42 22.15 -4.10
N ALA A 43 31.53 20.82 -4.20
CA ALA A 43 30.40 19.90 -4.20
C ALA A 43 30.57 18.80 -3.14
N TYR A 44 29.46 18.19 -2.76
CA TYR A 44 29.42 17.08 -1.81
C TYR A 44 29.02 15.78 -2.50
N ARG A 45 29.57 14.66 -2.06
CA ARG A 45 29.15 13.32 -2.50
C ARG A 45 29.02 12.40 -1.31
N GLY A 46 27.91 11.67 -1.23
CA GLY A 46 27.75 10.57 -0.29
C GLY A 46 28.47 9.33 -0.78
N ARG A 47 29.02 8.54 0.13
CA ARG A 47 29.74 7.31 -0.17
C ARG A 47 29.47 6.22 0.86
N VAL A 48 29.27 4.99 0.37
CA VAL A 48 29.21 3.76 1.16
C VAL A 48 30.13 2.72 0.52
N GLY A 49 31.22 2.34 1.20
CA GLY A 49 32.21 1.42 0.64
C GLY A 49 32.86 2.00 -0.63
N THR A 50 32.62 1.38 -1.78
CA THR A 50 33.07 1.86 -3.10
C THR A 50 31.99 2.63 -3.86
N ASP A 51 30.73 2.60 -3.40
CA ASP A 51 29.61 3.23 -4.09
C ASP A 51 29.52 4.70 -3.74
N VAL A 52 29.31 5.52 -4.77
CA VAL A 52 29.35 6.98 -4.68
C VAL A 52 28.08 7.58 -5.26
N GLY A 53 27.44 8.46 -4.51
CA GLY A 53 26.25 9.19 -4.92
C GLY A 53 26.54 10.31 -5.91
N PRO A 54 25.48 10.91 -6.50
CA PRO A 54 25.60 12.06 -7.38
C PRO A 54 26.23 13.26 -6.67
N ARG A 55 26.72 14.24 -7.45
CA ARG A 55 27.20 15.51 -6.88
C ARG A 55 26.01 16.30 -6.34
N ARG A 56 26.11 16.75 -5.08
CA ARG A 56 25.15 17.60 -4.40
C ARG A 56 25.73 18.97 -4.09
N THR A 57 24.86 19.97 -4.01
CA THR A 57 25.18 21.35 -3.65
C THR A 57 25.41 21.54 -2.15
N ASP A 58 24.91 20.61 -1.33
CA ASP A 58 24.96 20.67 0.12
C ASP A 58 25.22 19.28 0.72
N ALA A 59 25.81 19.28 1.93
CA ALA A 59 26.19 18.06 2.64
C ALA A 59 24.99 17.22 3.12
N PRO A 60 23.87 17.80 3.62
CA PRO A 60 22.70 17.02 4.03
C PRO A 60 22.12 16.17 2.90
N ARG A 61 21.98 16.69 1.68
CA ARG A 61 21.53 15.88 0.53
C ARG A 61 22.49 14.79 0.13
N ALA A 62 23.80 15.03 0.25
CA ALA A 62 24.80 13.99 0.03
C ALA A 62 24.73 12.90 1.12
N ALA A 63 24.37 13.26 2.35
CA ALA A 63 24.13 12.31 3.42
C ALA A 63 22.85 11.48 3.19
N GLU A 64 21.82 12.05 2.56
CA GLU A 64 20.62 11.29 2.17
C GLU A 64 20.96 10.20 1.14
N ASP A 65 21.90 10.46 0.23
CA ASP A 65 22.39 9.45 -0.71
C ASP A 65 23.10 8.29 0.01
N VAL A 66 23.79 8.56 1.13
CA VAL A 66 24.36 7.51 2.00
C VAL A 66 23.27 6.68 2.65
N GLY A 67 22.21 7.31 3.16
CA GLY A 67 21.04 6.62 3.70
C GLY A 67 20.40 5.68 2.68
N VAL A 68 20.26 6.14 1.43
CA VAL A 68 19.77 5.31 0.30
C VAL A 68 20.63 4.06 0.10
N PHE A 69 21.95 4.21 -0.02
CA PHE A 69 22.85 3.07 -0.18
C PHE A 69 22.79 2.12 1.02
N HIS A 70 22.73 2.66 2.23
CA HIS A 70 22.65 1.84 3.43
C HIS A 70 21.37 1.00 3.46
N ILE A 71 20.20 1.61 3.21
CA ILE A 71 18.92 0.88 3.15
C ILE A 71 18.96 -0.16 2.02
N ALA A 72 19.50 0.18 0.86
CA ALA A 72 19.59 -0.75 -0.27
C ALA A 72 20.44 -2.00 0.06
N LEU A 73 21.49 -1.84 0.86
CA LEU A 73 22.43 -2.91 1.22
C LEU A 73 22.00 -3.72 2.46
N HIS A 74 21.37 -3.07 3.43
CA HIS A 74 21.11 -3.65 4.76
C HIS A 74 19.63 -3.73 5.12
N ALA A 75 18.74 -3.29 4.23
CA ALA A 75 17.32 -3.07 4.50
C ALA A 75 17.08 -2.04 5.62
N THR A 76 15.81 -1.87 5.98
CA THR A 76 15.35 -0.90 6.97
C THR A 76 15.47 -1.45 8.39
N ALA A 77 15.62 -0.56 9.38
CA ALA A 77 15.55 -0.94 10.79
C ALA A 77 14.09 -1.14 11.25
N ASP A 78 13.88 -1.88 12.34
CA ASP A 78 12.54 -2.28 12.85
C ASP A 78 11.53 -1.13 13.01
N ALA A 79 11.99 0.09 13.30
CA ALA A 79 11.14 1.27 13.48
C ALA A 79 10.28 1.63 12.24
N GLU A 80 10.65 1.15 11.05
CA GLU A 80 9.96 1.42 9.78
C GLU A 80 8.88 0.37 9.43
N HIS A 81 8.53 -0.53 10.36
CA HIS A 81 7.50 -1.56 10.19
C HIS A 81 6.11 -1.13 10.68
N GLN A 82 5.88 0.17 10.88
CA GLN A 82 4.54 0.65 11.23
C GLN A 82 3.63 0.64 9.99
N PRO A 83 2.36 0.20 10.14
CA PRO A 83 1.40 0.27 9.05
C PRO A 83 1.23 1.71 8.57
N TYR A 84 0.83 1.89 7.32
CA TYR A 84 0.36 3.19 6.84
C TYR A 84 -0.88 3.59 7.64
N SER A 85 -0.96 4.88 7.96
CA SER A 85 -2.10 5.46 8.67
C SER A 85 -3.34 5.58 7.78
N SER A 86 -3.16 5.62 6.45
CA SER A 86 -4.25 5.70 5.47
C SER A 86 -3.85 5.14 4.11
N VAL A 87 -4.85 4.90 3.24
CA VAL A 87 -4.62 4.51 1.83
C VAL A 87 -3.88 5.60 1.07
N SER A 88 -4.18 6.88 1.33
CA SER A 88 -3.51 8.00 0.68
C SER A 88 -2.03 8.06 1.03
N GLU A 89 -1.66 7.75 2.28
CA GLU A 89 -0.25 7.64 2.68
C GLU A 89 0.45 6.49 1.96
N ALA A 90 -0.18 5.32 1.88
CA ALA A 90 0.36 4.17 1.16
C ALA A 90 0.60 4.50 -0.33
N ARG A 91 -0.38 5.14 -0.98
CA ARG A 91 -0.25 5.59 -2.37
C ARG A 91 0.88 6.61 -2.54
N ALA A 92 0.95 7.62 -1.68
CA ALA A 92 2.00 8.63 -1.72
C ALA A 92 3.41 8.02 -1.55
N ALA A 93 3.55 6.97 -0.73
CA ALA A 93 4.81 6.25 -0.56
C ALA A 93 5.17 5.39 -1.80
N LEU A 94 4.17 4.88 -2.53
CA LEU A 94 4.38 4.09 -3.76
C LEU A 94 4.63 4.95 -5.00
N SER A 95 4.05 6.16 -5.07
CA SER A 95 4.17 7.05 -6.23
C SER A 95 5.61 7.29 -6.73
N PRO A 96 6.64 7.44 -5.89
CA PRO A 96 8.02 7.65 -6.33
C PRO A 96 8.65 6.46 -7.05
N ILE A 97 8.16 5.23 -6.82
CA ILE A 97 8.81 4.01 -7.33
C ILE A 97 8.76 3.94 -8.85
N PRO A 98 7.59 4.06 -9.52
CA PRO A 98 7.55 4.11 -10.98
C PRO A 98 8.29 5.29 -11.61
N LEU A 99 8.42 6.41 -10.90
CA LEU A 99 9.13 7.60 -11.40
C LEU A 99 10.64 7.34 -11.58
N GLN A 100 11.18 6.25 -11.03
CA GLN A 100 12.57 5.85 -11.26
C GLN A 100 12.81 5.34 -12.70
N ARG A 101 11.77 5.04 -13.47
CA ARG A 101 11.87 4.44 -14.81
C ARG A 101 12.82 5.21 -15.73
N GLN A 102 12.66 6.53 -15.83
CA GLN A 102 13.47 7.33 -16.76
C GLN A 102 14.94 7.36 -16.34
N GLU A 103 15.21 7.49 -15.04
CA GLU A 103 16.58 7.52 -14.50
C GLU A 103 17.28 6.17 -14.72
N ILE A 104 16.56 5.05 -14.58
CA ILE A 104 17.07 3.70 -14.90
C ILE A 104 17.35 3.56 -16.39
N VAL A 105 16.47 4.03 -17.28
CA VAL A 105 16.67 3.99 -18.74
C VAL A 105 17.91 4.81 -19.13
N ASP A 106 18.02 6.03 -18.62
CA ASP A 106 19.13 6.93 -18.95
C ASP A 106 20.47 6.39 -18.44
N SER A 107 20.47 5.81 -17.24
CA SER A 107 21.68 5.21 -16.65
C SER A 107 22.07 3.91 -17.36
N ALA A 108 21.09 3.07 -17.70
CA ALA A 108 21.33 1.85 -18.46
C ALA A 108 21.84 2.15 -19.89
N ALA A 109 21.34 3.21 -20.53
CA ALA A 109 21.84 3.66 -21.82
C ALA A 109 23.31 4.11 -21.77
N ARG A 110 23.78 4.64 -20.63
CA ARG A 110 25.20 4.99 -20.43
C ARG A 110 26.06 3.79 -20.10
N ALA A 111 25.55 2.87 -19.27
CA ALA A 111 26.27 1.66 -18.87
C ALA A 111 26.40 0.64 -20.02
N TYR A 112 25.32 0.43 -20.78
CA TYR A 112 25.19 -0.68 -21.74
C TYR A 112 25.03 -0.22 -23.19
N PHE A 113 25.01 1.09 -23.47
CA PHE A 113 24.82 1.66 -24.80
C PHE A 113 23.60 1.07 -25.53
N PHE A 114 23.80 0.55 -26.75
CA PHE A 114 22.76 -0.05 -27.58
C PHE A 114 22.15 -1.35 -27.01
N HIS A 115 22.77 -1.94 -25.98
CA HIS A 115 22.34 -3.19 -25.37
C HIS A 115 21.52 -3.00 -24.08
N ALA A 116 21.25 -1.77 -23.65
CA ALA A 116 20.56 -1.47 -22.40
C ALA A 116 19.24 -2.25 -22.22
N LEU A 117 18.37 -2.24 -23.23
CA LEU A 117 17.09 -2.96 -23.17
C LEU A 117 17.20 -4.48 -23.44
N ARG A 118 18.38 -4.97 -23.83
CA ARG A 118 18.67 -6.41 -23.95
C ARG A 118 19.27 -6.97 -22.66
N GLN A 119 19.63 -6.11 -21.71
CA GLN A 119 20.10 -6.54 -20.40
C GLN A 119 18.90 -7.12 -19.63
N PRO A 120 18.91 -8.41 -19.23
CA PRO A 120 17.74 -9.10 -18.69
C PRO A 120 17.18 -8.48 -17.40
N HIS A 121 18.05 -8.04 -16.49
CA HIS A 121 17.66 -7.39 -15.25
C HIS A 121 17.05 -6.00 -15.50
N VAL A 122 17.58 -5.21 -16.44
CA VAL A 122 17.01 -3.91 -16.82
C VAL A 122 15.63 -4.11 -17.41
N ALA A 123 15.44 -5.07 -18.32
CA ALA A 123 14.13 -5.39 -18.87
C ALA A 123 13.13 -5.80 -17.77
N ALA A 124 13.53 -6.73 -16.88
CA ALA A 124 12.71 -7.17 -15.76
C ALA A 124 12.32 -6.03 -14.80
N ILE A 125 13.26 -5.13 -14.48
CA ILE A 125 12.99 -3.92 -13.68
C ILE A 125 11.93 -3.06 -14.36
N LEU A 126 12.07 -2.79 -15.66
CA LEU A 126 11.16 -1.91 -16.40
C LEU A 126 9.74 -2.50 -16.51
N ASP A 127 9.64 -3.82 -16.69
CA ASP A 127 8.37 -4.55 -16.72
C ASP A 127 7.70 -4.53 -15.33
N GLY A 128 8.47 -4.77 -14.26
CA GLY A 128 7.98 -4.70 -12.89
C GLY A 128 7.51 -3.29 -12.49
N LEU A 129 8.24 -2.24 -12.90
CA LEU A 129 7.81 -0.86 -12.70
C LEU A 129 6.49 -0.55 -13.41
N GLU A 130 6.28 -1.08 -14.62
CA GLU A 130 4.99 -0.94 -15.32
C GLU A 130 3.86 -1.68 -14.59
N ALA A 131 4.13 -2.87 -14.05
CA ALA A 131 3.16 -3.60 -13.24
C ALA A 131 2.75 -2.81 -11.97
N ILE A 132 3.71 -2.16 -11.30
CA ILE A 132 3.42 -1.30 -10.13
C ILE A 132 2.57 -0.09 -10.52
N VAL A 133 2.81 0.54 -11.68
CA VAL A 133 1.94 1.65 -12.17
C VAL A 133 0.50 1.19 -12.32
N ARG A 134 0.28 0.01 -12.89
CA ARG A 134 -1.07 -0.54 -13.11
C ARG A 134 -1.79 -0.87 -11.80
N GLU A 135 -1.05 -1.15 -10.74
CA GLU A 135 -1.58 -1.52 -9.42
C GLU A 135 -1.43 -0.43 -8.36
N HIS A 136 -1.20 0.83 -8.78
CA HIS A 136 -1.06 1.95 -7.85
C HIS A 136 -2.24 2.06 -6.86
N ASP A 137 -3.46 1.80 -7.35
CA ASP A 137 -4.68 1.88 -6.56
C ASP A 137 -5.00 0.62 -5.74
N ALA A 138 -4.28 -0.49 -5.97
CA ALA A 138 -4.53 -1.77 -5.32
C ALA A 138 -4.30 -1.73 -3.80
N SER A 139 -3.47 -0.81 -3.32
CA SER A 139 -3.22 -0.58 -1.88
C SER A 139 -4.48 -0.22 -1.06
N GLY A 140 -5.65 -0.05 -1.70
CA GLY A 140 -6.95 0.14 -1.06
C GLY A 140 -7.59 -1.13 -0.47
N THR A 141 -6.95 -2.31 -0.52
CA THR A 141 -7.42 -3.54 0.15
C THR A 141 -6.24 -4.29 0.78
N ARG A 142 -6.49 -5.22 1.71
CA ARG A 142 -5.40 -6.01 2.34
C ARG A 142 -4.77 -6.93 1.30
N GLY A 143 -5.60 -7.63 0.53
CA GLY A 143 -5.14 -8.46 -0.59
C GLY A 143 -4.36 -7.65 -1.63
N GLY A 144 -4.76 -6.41 -1.90
CA GLY A 144 -4.04 -5.55 -2.83
C GLY A 144 -2.71 -5.03 -2.27
N CYS A 145 -2.58 -4.81 -0.95
CA CYS A 145 -1.29 -4.56 -0.33
C CYS A 145 -0.30 -5.73 -0.52
N LEU A 146 -0.76 -6.97 -0.32
CA LEU A 146 0.07 -8.17 -0.55
C LEU A 146 0.48 -8.31 -2.02
N ARG A 147 -0.44 -8.05 -2.94
CA ARG A 147 -0.15 -8.02 -4.37
C ARG A 147 0.94 -7.00 -4.72
N VAL A 148 0.84 -5.78 -4.19
CA VAL A 148 1.88 -4.76 -4.42
C VAL A 148 3.23 -5.20 -3.82
N VAL A 149 3.25 -5.82 -2.64
CA VAL A 149 4.49 -6.40 -2.08
C VAL A 149 5.14 -7.40 -3.04
N ARG A 150 4.37 -8.35 -3.60
CA ARG A 150 4.90 -9.29 -4.59
C ARG A 150 5.43 -8.58 -5.85
N LEU A 151 4.73 -7.57 -6.35
CA LEU A 151 5.19 -6.79 -7.51
C LEU A 151 6.46 -5.98 -7.22
N LEU A 152 6.62 -5.47 -6.00
CA LEU A 152 7.87 -4.85 -5.56
C LEU A 152 9.01 -5.86 -5.59
N ASP A 153 8.77 -7.12 -5.21
CA ASP A 153 9.80 -8.18 -5.25
C ASP A 153 10.28 -8.49 -6.66
N GLN A 154 9.37 -8.48 -7.64
CA GLN A 154 9.71 -8.62 -9.06
C GLN A 154 10.65 -7.52 -9.58
N VAL A 155 10.69 -6.36 -8.91
CA VAL A 155 11.64 -5.26 -9.20
C VAL A 155 12.90 -5.37 -8.36
N ARG A 156 12.77 -5.73 -7.07
CA ARG A 156 13.88 -5.82 -6.13
C ARG A 156 14.89 -6.88 -6.53
N GLU A 157 14.44 -8.08 -6.85
CA GLU A 157 15.34 -9.19 -7.21
C GLU A 157 16.28 -8.86 -8.38
N PRO A 158 15.79 -8.43 -9.55
CA PRO A 158 16.69 -8.06 -10.65
C PRO A 158 17.52 -6.82 -10.33
N ALA A 159 17.01 -5.85 -9.56
CA ALA A 159 17.80 -4.69 -9.15
C ALA A 159 18.97 -5.05 -8.21
N ARG A 160 18.76 -5.96 -7.25
CA ARG A 160 19.84 -6.47 -6.37
C ARG A 160 20.86 -7.28 -7.17
N ALA A 161 20.41 -8.17 -8.05
CA ALA A 161 21.30 -8.96 -8.90
C ALA A 161 22.17 -8.03 -9.77
N LEU A 162 21.56 -7.03 -10.43
CA LEU A 162 22.29 -6.08 -11.25
C LEU A 162 23.27 -5.23 -10.45
N LEU A 163 22.89 -4.79 -9.24
CA LEU A 163 23.79 -4.02 -8.36
C LEU A 163 24.97 -4.87 -7.84
N SER A 164 24.75 -6.16 -7.60
CA SER A 164 25.79 -7.09 -7.17
C SER A 164 26.78 -7.39 -8.31
N ASP A 165 26.27 -7.59 -9.52
CA ASP A 165 27.07 -8.04 -10.67
C ASP A 165 27.78 -6.87 -11.40
N ALA A 166 27.24 -5.65 -11.29
CA ALA A 166 27.82 -4.48 -11.94
C ALA A 166 29.22 -4.15 -11.41
N THR A 167 30.17 -3.95 -12.33
CA THR A 167 31.57 -3.57 -12.05
C THR A 167 32.02 -2.44 -12.98
N GLY A 168 33.13 -1.76 -12.61
CA GLY A 168 33.71 -0.69 -13.43
C GLY A 168 32.72 0.41 -13.80
N ASP A 169 32.70 0.81 -15.07
CA ASP A 169 31.84 1.86 -15.61
C ASP A 169 30.35 1.56 -15.43
N GLU A 170 29.94 0.28 -15.52
CA GLU A 170 28.55 -0.10 -15.29
C GLU A 170 28.11 0.25 -13.88
N ARG A 171 28.96 -0.04 -12.90
CA ARG A 171 28.69 0.27 -11.48
C ARG A 171 28.67 1.78 -11.26
N GLU A 172 29.54 2.55 -11.91
CA GLU A 172 29.55 4.01 -11.80
C GLU A 172 28.21 4.63 -12.21
N TRP A 173 27.60 4.12 -13.29
CA TRP A 173 26.32 4.65 -13.78
C TRP A 173 25.11 4.04 -13.08
N MET A 174 25.14 2.75 -12.72
CA MET A 174 23.97 2.03 -12.23
C MET A 174 23.85 1.99 -10.71
N ALA A 175 24.93 2.17 -9.94
CA ALA A 175 24.90 1.93 -8.50
C ALA A 175 23.87 2.79 -7.77
N PHE A 176 23.90 4.11 -7.98
CA PHE A 176 22.97 5.01 -7.32
C PHE A 176 21.49 4.82 -7.72
N PRO A 177 21.12 4.78 -9.02
CA PRO A 177 19.70 4.60 -9.39
C PRO A 177 19.15 3.24 -8.94
N LEU A 178 19.97 2.17 -8.95
CA LEU A 178 19.56 0.88 -8.40
C LEU A 178 19.41 0.92 -6.89
N ALA A 179 20.36 1.52 -6.16
CA ALA A 179 20.25 1.67 -4.72
C ALA A 179 19.01 2.49 -4.31
N ARG A 180 18.71 3.57 -5.04
CA ARG A 180 17.51 4.39 -4.81
C ARG A 180 16.22 3.62 -5.06
N LEU A 181 16.16 2.85 -6.15
CA LEU A 181 15.04 1.98 -6.42
C LEU A 181 14.85 0.96 -5.28
N LEU A 182 15.92 0.26 -4.90
CA LEU A 182 15.92 -0.72 -3.82
C LEU A 182 15.45 -0.09 -2.50
N ALA A 183 16.01 1.05 -2.10
CA ALA A 183 15.63 1.72 -0.86
C ALA A 183 14.13 2.06 -0.81
N PHE A 184 13.56 2.60 -1.90
CA PHE A 184 12.12 2.89 -1.94
C PHE A 184 11.27 1.62 -1.89
N THR A 185 11.68 0.57 -2.58
CA THR A 185 10.96 -0.71 -2.55
C THR A 185 11.05 -1.40 -1.18
N GLU A 186 12.19 -1.34 -0.47
CA GLU A 186 12.33 -1.86 0.90
C GLU A 186 11.39 -1.17 1.87
N LEU A 187 11.42 0.17 1.88
CA LEU A 187 10.56 1.00 2.73
C LEU A 187 9.08 0.71 2.46
N ALA A 188 8.70 0.59 1.19
CA ALA A 188 7.33 0.30 0.82
C ALA A 188 6.90 -1.11 1.24
N THR A 189 7.73 -2.13 0.99
CA THR A 189 7.41 -3.53 1.31
C THR A 189 7.20 -3.75 2.80
N ALA A 190 8.10 -3.24 3.65
CA ALA A 190 8.00 -3.40 5.10
C ALA A 190 6.67 -2.85 5.64
N ARG A 191 6.31 -1.62 5.22
CA ARG A 191 5.09 -0.95 5.67
C ARG A 191 3.82 -1.56 5.07
N LEU A 192 3.84 -1.99 3.81
CA LEU A 192 2.69 -2.66 3.18
C LEU A 192 2.39 -4.01 3.84
N GLY A 193 3.41 -4.80 4.19
CA GLY A 193 3.23 -6.05 4.95
C GLY A 193 2.60 -5.82 6.33
N ALA A 194 3.06 -4.78 7.04
CA ALA A 194 2.45 -4.35 8.30
C ALA A 194 1.00 -3.86 8.12
N THR A 195 0.73 -3.11 7.06
CA THR A 195 -0.60 -2.58 6.70
C THR A 195 -1.58 -3.71 6.37
N ALA A 196 -1.14 -4.74 5.63
CA ALA A 196 -1.97 -5.91 5.34
C ALA A 196 -2.34 -6.68 6.62
N SER A 197 -1.44 -6.73 7.60
CA SER A 197 -1.64 -7.44 8.88
C SER A 197 -2.45 -6.63 9.90
N LYS A 198 -2.30 -5.30 9.89
CA LYS A 198 -2.95 -4.34 10.80
C LYS A 198 -3.44 -3.14 9.98
N PRO A 199 -4.54 -3.29 9.23
CA PRO A 199 -5.03 -2.23 8.37
C PRO A 199 -5.48 -1.00 9.18
N PRO A 200 -5.26 0.22 8.65
CA PRO A 200 -5.97 1.40 9.13
C PRO A 200 -7.47 1.25 8.92
N SER A 201 -8.26 2.01 9.67
CA SER A 201 -9.72 2.01 9.57
C SER A 201 -10.24 2.32 8.16
N ASP A 202 -9.51 3.08 7.35
CA ASP A 202 -9.91 3.38 5.97
C ASP A 202 -9.88 2.17 5.02
N LEU A 203 -9.15 1.12 5.41
CA LEU A 203 -9.13 -0.18 4.73
C LEU A 203 -10.18 -1.14 5.28
N ASP A 204 -10.77 -0.83 6.44
CA ASP A 204 -11.76 -1.63 7.14
C ASP A 204 -13.10 -0.87 7.23
N GLY A 205 -14.00 -1.11 6.27
CA GLY A 205 -15.31 -0.46 6.25
C GLY A 205 -15.79 -0.09 4.84
N PRO A 206 -16.73 0.86 4.72
CA PRO A 206 -17.30 1.21 3.43
C PRO A 206 -16.26 1.87 2.52
N PHE A 207 -16.52 1.90 1.22
CA PHE A 207 -15.72 2.69 0.30
C PHE A 207 -15.99 4.19 0.50
N PRO A 208 -14.95 5.04 0.49
CA PRO A 208 -15.11 6.48 0.69
C PRO A 208 -15.88 7.15 -0.47
N ASP A 209 -15.79 6.56 -1.67
CA ASP A 209 -16.50 7.00 -2.86
C ASP A 209 -16.68 5.82 -3.85
N PRO A 210 -17.56 5.96 -4.86
CA PRO A 210 -17.78 4.91 -5.85
C PRO A 210 -16.56 4.58 -6.72
N HIS A 211 -15.66 5.55 -6.95
CA HIS A 211 -14.49 5.32 -7.78
C HIS A 211 -13.50 4.36 -7.10
N ALA A 212 -13.32 4.47 -5.79
CA ALA A 212 -12.51 3.54 -5.00
C ALA A 212 -13.03 2.09 -5.08
N ALA A 213 -14.37 1.90 -5.10
CA ALA A 213 -14.98 0.58 -5.28
C ALA A 213 -14.71 0.01 -6.68
N ASP A 214 -14.85 0.85 -7.71
CA ASP A 214 -14.57 0.47 -9.10
C ASP A 214 -13.08 0.12 -9.30
N GLN A 215 -12.16 0.85 -8.65
CA GLN A 215 -10.73 0.55 -8.65
C GLN A 215 -10.43 -0.82 -8.02
N ALA A 216 -11.04 -1.13 -6.86
CA ALA A 216 -10.86 -2.41 -6.17
C ALA A 216 -11.39 -3.59 -7.02
N LEU A 217 -12.56 -3.42 -7.65
CA LEU A 217 -13.09 -4.40 -8.60
C LEU A 217 -12.18 -4.59 -9.81
N ALA A 218 -11.63 -3.50 -10.36
CA ALA A 218 -10.69 -3.56 -11.47
C ALA A 218 -9.38 -4.30 -11.07
N THR A 219 -8.91 -4.12 -9.84
CA THR A 219 -7.78 -4.90 -9.30
C THR A 219 -8.13 -6.38 -9.23
N ALA A 220 -9.31 -6.77 -8.73
CA ALA A 220 -9.74 -8.18 -8.73
C ALA A 220 -9.75 -8.77 -10.15
N PHE A 221 -10.28 -8.03 -11.13
CA PHE A 221 -10.32 -8.48 -12.53
C PHE A 221 -8.92 -8.62 -13.14
N ARG A 222 -7.99 -7.69 -12.85
CA ARG A 222 -6.60 -7.80 -13.31
C ARG A 222 -5.90 -9.00 -12.68
N THR A 223 -6.05 -9.23 -11.37
CA THR A 223 -5.47 -10.41 -10.71
C THR A 223 -6.05 -11.71 -11.28
N TYR A 224 -7.34 -11.77 -11.58
CA TYR A 224 -7.93 -12.88 -12.33
C TYR A 224 -7.26 -13.11 -13.70
N ARG A 225 -7.00 -12.04 -14.46
CA ARG A 225 -6.30 -12.13 -15.75
C ARG A 225 -4.86 -12.59 -15.59
N ASP A 226 -4.19 -12.24 -14.50
CA ASP A 226 -2.85 -12.73 -14.20
C ASP A 226 -2.86 -14.22 -13.88
N VAL A 227 -3.83 -14.72 -13.10
CA VAL A 227 -4.02 -16.17 -12.87
C VAL A 227 -4.17 -16.89 -14.21
N GLN A 228 -5.01 -16.36 -15.10
CA GLN A 228 -5.23 -16.91 -16.46
C GLN A 228 -3.98 -16.85 -17.34
N SER A 229 -3.16 -15.81 -17.21
CA SER A 229 -1.91 -15.70 -17.96
C SER A 229 -0.87 -16.69 -17.44
N GLY A 230 -0.73 -16.80 -16.12
CA GLY A 230 0.21 -17.72 -15.48
C GLY A 230 -0.14 -19.19 -15.71
N THR A 231 -1.41 -19.53 -15.90
CA THR A 231 -1.79 -20.92 -16.23
C THR A 231 -1.47 -21.30 -17.67
N ARG A 232 -1.52 -20.34 -18.61
CA ARG A 232 -1.21 -20.58 -20.04
C ARG A 232 0.26 -20.85 -20.32
N THR A 233 1.16 -20.45 -19.43
CA THR A 233 2.60 -20.70 -19.56
C THR A 233 2.99 -22.11 -19.09
N LEU A 234 2.08 -22.83 -18.44
CA LEU A 234 2.32 -24.18 -17.95
C LEU A 234 2.13 -25.20 -19.07
N ALA A 235 3.07 -26.15 -19.19
CA ALA A 235 3.06 -27.16 -20.25
C ALA A 235 1.89 -28.17 -20.12
N SER A 236 1.46 -28.44 -18.89
CA SER A 236 0.30 -29.29 -18.60
C SER A 236 -0.33 -28.89 -17.26
N LEU A 237 -1.63 -29.11 -17.15
CA LEU A 237 -2.42 -28.86 -15.94
C LEU A 237 -3.21 -30.13 -15.58
N PRO A 238 -3.28 -30.52 -14.29
CA PRO A 238 -4.18 -31.56 -13.83
C PRO A 238 -5.65 -31.22 -14.15
N ASP A 239 -6.48 -32.25 -14.36
CA ASP A 239 -7.92 -32.09 -14.67
C ASP A 239 -8.66 -31.30 -13.58
N ASP A 240 -8.32 -31.52 -12.30
CA ASP A 240 -8.91 -30.79 -11.18
C ASP A 240 -8.61 -29.29 -11.25
N THR A 241 -7.39 -28.92 -11.65
CA THR A 241 -7.00 -27.51 -11.84
C THR A 241 -7.76 -26.89 -13.02
N LEU A 242 -7.93 -27.64 -14.12
CA LEU A 242 -8.72 -27.19 -15.27
C LEU A 242 -10.19 -26.95 -14.90
N HIS A 243 -10.77 -27.84 -14.08
CA HIS A 243 -12.13 -27.68 -13.58
C HIS A 243 -12.26 -26.44 -12.67
N ALA A 244 -11.30 -26.23 -11.76
CA ALA A 244 -11.27 -25.05 -10.90
C ALA A 244 -11.12 -23.75 -11.71
N LEU A 245 -10.29 -23.75 -12.76
CA LEU A 245 -10.15 -22.60 -13.66
C LEU A 245 -11.42 -22.31 -14.45
N ALA A 246 -12.13 -23.33 -14.91
CA ALA A 246 -13.43 -23.15 -15.58
C ALA A 246 -14.47 -22.54 -14.63
N ALA A 247 -14.49 -22.96 -13.37
CA ALA A 247 -15.34 -22.35 -12.33
C ALA A 247 -14.93 -20.89 -12.05
N LEU A 248 -13.63 -20.60 -12.03
CA LEU A 248 -13.12 -19.24 -11.88
C LEU A 248 -13.55 -18.34 -13.04
N ASP A 249 -13.48 -18.83 -14.28
CA ASP A 249 -13.94 -18.11 -15.47
C ASP A 249 -15.45 -17.83 -15.42
N ALA A 250 -16.25 -18.80 -14.97
CA ALA A 250 -17.68 -18.63 -14.79
C ALA A 250 -18.01 -17.58 -13.72
N ALA A 251 -17.30 -17.58 -12.59
CA ALA A 251 -17.47 -16.58 -11.54
C ALA A 251 -17.03 -15.18 -12.00
N ALA A 252 -15.88 -15.08 -12.69
CA ALA A 252 -15.38 -13.82 -13.22
C ALA A 252 -16.34 -13.20 -14.26
N ALA A 253 -17.07 -14.02 -15.02
CA ALA A 253 -18.07 -13.55 -15.98
C ALA A 253 -19.31 -12.90 -15.31
N GLN A 254 -19.54 -13.13 -14.02
CA GLN A 254 -20.63 -12.53 -13.26
C GLN A 254 -20.28 -11.16 -12.66
N LEU A 255 -18.99 -10.78 -12.67
CA LEU A 255 -18.57 -9.47 -12.17
C LEU A 255 -19.19 -8.35 -13.03
N PRO A 256 -19.62 -7.24 -12.41
CA PRO A 256 -20.22 -6.14 -13.16
C PRO A 256 -19.18 -5.46 -14.05
N SER A 257 -19.58 -5.15 -15.28
CA SER A 257 -18.76 -4.40 -16.25
C SER A 257 -18.86 -2.89 -16.11
N GLY A 258 -19.76 -2.40 -15.24
CA GLY A 258 -19.99 -0.98 -14.97
C GLY A 258 -19.82 -0.66 -13.48
N PRO A 259 -20.11 0.59 -13.07
CA PRO A 259 -19.83 1.02 -11.71
C PRO A 259 -20.61 0.19 -10.69
N CYS A 260 -19.92 -0.32 -9.67
CA CYS A 260 -20.44 -1.34 -8.75
C CYS A 260 -21.02 -0.75 -7.45
N ALA A 261 -20.75 0.52 -7.15
CA ALA A 261 -21.17 1.18 -5.91
C ALA A 261 -22.14 2.36 -6.13
N LYS A 262 -22.99 2.32 -7.17
CA LYS A 262 -23.95 3.41 -7.45
C LYS A 262 -25.10 3.45 -6.45
N ASN A 263 -25.57 2.28 -6.04
CA ASN A 263 -26.68 2.11 -5.14
C ASN A 263 -26.50 0.79 -4.36
N ARG A 264 -27.35 0.59 -3.35
CA ARG A 264 -27.32 -0.58 -2.47
C ARG A 264 -27.43 -1.91 -3.22
N ALA A 265 -28.32 -2.01 -4.20
CA ALA A 265 -28.55 -3.26 -4.93
C ALA A 265 -27.33 -3.62 -5.76
N ASP A 266 -26.72 -2.63 -6.42
CA ASP A 266 -25.48 -2.81 -7.18
C ASP A 266 -24.34 -3.27 -6.26
N CYS A 267 -24.21 -2.67 -5.07
CA CYS A 267 -23.19 -3.07 -4.09
C CYS A 267 -23.34 -4.54 -3.69
N ARG A 268 -24.56 -4.97 -3.34
CA ARG A 268 -24.83 -6.35 -2.91
C ARG A 268 -24.66 -7.36 -4.05
N ALA A 269 -25.09 -7.01 -5.25
CA ALA A 269 -24.89 -7.85 -6.43
C ALA A 269 -23.39 -8.05 -6.71
N ALA A 270 -22.60 -6.97 -6.66
CA ALA A 270 -21.16 -7.02 -6.85
C ALA A 270 -20.45 -7.80 -5.72
N ALA A 271 -20.87 -7.61 -4.46
CA ALA A 271 -20.35 -8.36 -3.31
C ALA A 271 -20.58 -9.87 -3.48
N SER A 272 -21.82 -10.28 -3.79
CA SER A 272 -22.15 -11.69 -4.04
C SER A 272 -21.30 -12.30 -5.17
N ALA A 273 -21.12 -11.59 -6.28
CA ALA A 273 -20.28 -12.06 -7.39
C ALA A 273 -18.79 -12.18 -6.99
N LEU A 274 -18.31 -11.27 -6.13
CA LEU A 274 -16.94 -11.34 -5.59
C LEU A 274 -16.76 -12.48 -4.58
N ASP A 275 -17.78 -12.83 -3.78
CA ASP A 275 -17.72 -14.00 -2.90
C ASP A 275 -17.63 -15.32 -3.69
N GLU A 276 -18.35 -15.41 -4.81
CA GLU A 276 -18.24 -16.53 -5.75
C GLU A 276 -16.84 -16.58 -6.38
N LEU A 277 -16.31 -15.44 -6.81
CA LEU A 277 -14.95 -15.33 -7.35
C LEU A 277 -13.90 -15.75 -6.31
N ALA A 278 -14.03 -15.30 -5.06
CA ALA A 278 -13.14 -15.66 -3.96
C ALA A 278 -13.15 -17.17 -3.71
N THR A 279 -14.33 -17.77 -3.74
CA THR A 279 -14.50 -19.21 -3.56
C THR A 279 -13.85 -20.00 -4.69
N ALA A 280 -14.08 -19.60 -5.95
CA ALA A 280 -13.46 -20.23 -7.10
C ALA A 280 -11.93 -20.06 -7.09
N ALA A 281 -11.43 -18.89 -6.67
CA ALA A 281 -10.00 -18.63 -6.53
C ALA A 281 -9.34 -19.56 -5.49
N ARG A 282 -9.98 -19.79 -4.33
CA ARG A 282 -9.52 -20.79 -3.35
C ARG A 282 -9.48 -22.21 -3.92
N SER A 283 -10.43 -22.57 -4.78
CA SER A 283 -10.40 -23.87 -5.48
C SER A 283 -9.22 -23.98 -6.45
N VAL A 284 -8.87 -22.91 -7.15
CA VAL A 284 -7.67 -22.87 -8.00
C VAL A 284 -6.41 -22.97 -7.16
N GLU A 285 -6.31 -22.23 -6.06
CA GLU A 285 -5.18 -22.30 -5.12
C GLU A 285 -4.96 -23.74 -4.60
N ALA A 286 -6.03 -24.40 -4.16
CA ALA A 286 -5.98 -25.75 -3.59
C ALA A 286 -5.68 -26.84 -4.64
N SER A 287 -6.08 -26.63 -5.89
CA SER A 287 -5.87 -27.60 -6.99
C SER A 287 -4.61 -27.32 -7.82
N ALA A 288 -3.95 -26.17 -7.64
CA ALA A 288 -2.75 -25.82 -8.38
C ALA A 288 -1.59 -26.79 -8.02
N PRO A 289 -0.90 -27.37 -9.02
CA PRO A 289 0.20 -28.28 -8.78
C PRO A 289 1.38 -27.56 -8.09
N ASP A 290 2.20 -28.31 -7.35
CA ASP A 290 3.38 -27.74 -6.65
C ASP A 290 4.40 -27.10 -7.58
N THR A 291 4.40 -27.48 -8.85
CA THR A 291 5.22 -26.89 -9.91
C THR A 291 4.71 -25.53 -10.40
N ALA A 292 3.56 -25.05 -9.91
CA ALA A 292 2.95 -23.78 -10.28
C ALA A 292 2.78 -22.83 -9.06
N PRO A 293 3.86 -22.51 -8.32
CA PRO A 293 3.77 -21.69 -7.10
C PRO A 293 3.25 -20.28 -7.38
N GLU A 294 3.54 -19.71 -8.56
CA GLU A 294 3.06 -18.37 -8.93
C GLU A 294 1.55 -18.35 -9.17
N VAL A 295 0.98 -19.39 -9.79
CA VAL A 295 -0.48 -19.51 -9.97
C VAL A 295 -1.16 -19.61 -8.61
N ARG A 296 -0.59 -20.39 -7.68
CA ARG A 296 -1.10 -20.52 -6.30
C ARG A 296 -1.08 -19.17 -5.59
N ALA A 297 0.03 -18.43 -5.66
CA ALA A 297 0.16 -17.10 -5.06
C ALA A 297 -0.87 -16.10 -5.65
N LEU A 298 -1.03 -16.07 -6.97
CA LEU A 298 -2.01 -15.20 -7.64
C LEU A 298 -3.46 -15.56 -7.29
N ALA A 299 -3.77 -16.85 -7.16
CA ALA A 299 -5.10 -17.31 -6.74
C ALA A 299 -5.40 -16.95 -5.28
N GLN A 300 -4.41 -17.06 -4.40
CA GLN A 300 -4.50 -16.61 -3.01
C GLN A 300 -4.72 -15.08 -2.93
N GLU A 301 -3.97 -14.29 -3.70
CA GLU A 301 -4.17 -12.84 -3.83
C GLU A 301 -5.57 -12.50 -4.30
N LEU A 302 -6.06 -13.19 -5.35
CA LEU A 302 -7.39 -12.96 -5.89
C LEU A 302 -8.48 -13.25 -4.85
N SER A 303 -8.37 -14.36 -4.14
CA SER A 303 -9.28 -14.72 -3.04
C SER A 303 -9.32 -13.63 -1.96
N ALA A 304 -8.15 -13.14 -1.54
CA ALA A 304 -8.05 -12.08 -0.53
C ALA A 304 -8.65 -10.75 -1.01
N ILE A 305 -8.29 -10.31 -2.21
CA ILE A 305 -8.81 -9.08 -2.83
C ILE A 305 -10.33 -9.15 -2.97
N ALA A 306 -10.85 -10.28 -3.47
CA ALA A 306 -12.28 -10.46 -3.70
C ALA A 306 -13.07 -10.50 -2.39
N THR A 307 -12.56 -11.21 -1.37
CA THR A 307 -13.17 -11.27 -0.04
C THR A 307 -13.22 -9.89 0.62
N ASP A 308 -12.10 -9.16 0.61
CA ASP A 308 -12.05 -7.80 1.19
C ASP A 308 -12.99 -6.85 0.44
N THR A 309 -12.96 -6.86 -0.89
CA THR A 309 -13.79 -5.98 -1.72
C THR A 309 -15.27 -6.27 -1.53
N SER A 310 -15.65 -7.55 -1.43
CA SER A 310 -17.02 -7.98 -1.11
C SER A 310 -17.50 -7.42 0.24
N ALA A 311 -16.72 -7.63 1.31
CA ALA A 311 -17.06 -7.15 2.64
C ALA A 311 -17.21 -5.62 2.70
N ARG A 312 -16.35 -4.89 1.99
CA ARG A 312 -16.45 -3.43 1.88
C ARG A 312 -17.65 -2.96 1.08
N LEU A 313 -18.03 -3.67 0.01
CA LEU A 313 -19.25 -3.38 -0.74
C LEU A 313 -20.51 -3.65 0.10
N GLU A 314 -20.55 -4.71 0.90
CA GLU A 314 -21.62 -4.95 1.88
C GLU A 314 -21.72 -3.80 2.90
N SER A 315 -20.59 -3.38 3.47
CA SER A 315 -20.55 -2.22 4.36
C SER A 315 -21.02 -0.93 3.67
N THR A 316 -20.61 -0.72 2.42
CA THR A 316 -21.07 0.42 1.60
C THR A 316 -22.58 0.35 1.33
N ALA A 317 -23.13 -0.85 1.12
CA ALA A 317 -24.56 -1.06 0.93
C ALA A 317 -25.36 -0.67 2.19
N LEU A 318 -24.86 -1.02 3.38
CA LEU A 318 -25.46 -0.61 4.67
C LEU A 318 -25.37 0.91 4.86
N LEU A 319 -24.24 1.53 4.53
CA LEU A 319 -24.07 2.98 4.60
C LEU A 319 -25.04 3.72 3.67
N LEU A 320 -25.29 3.18 2.47
CA LEU A 320 -26.25 3.72 1.52
C LEU A 320 -27.70 3.59 2.01
N GLU A 321 -28.04 2.60 2.84
CA GLU A 321 -29.36 2.51 3.50
C GLU A 321 -29.57 3.66 4.50
N ASP A 322 -28.52 4.07 5.20
CA ASP A 322 -28.58 5.15 6.19
C ASP A 322 -28.48 6.55 5.58
N ALA A 323 -27.95 6.67 4.36
CA ALA A 323 -27.70 7.94 3.69
C ALA A 323 -28.95 8.83 3.59
N GLY A 324 -30.14 8.25 3.44
CA GLY A 324 -31.41 9.00 3.41
C GLY A 324 -31.69 9.76 4.71
N ARG A 325 -31.29 9.21 5.86
CA ARG A 325 -31.47 9.84 7.18
C ARG A 325 -30.46 10.97 7.44
N HIS A 326 -29.29 10.88 6.83
CA HIS A 326 -28.21 11.88 6.93
C HIS A 326 -28.15 12.84 5.73
N GLY A 327 -29.10 12.73 4.79
CA GLY A 327 -29.15 13.47 3.53
C GLY A 327 -28.20 12.95 2.45
N SER A 328 -27.00 12.46 2.80
CA SER A 328 -26.07 11.84 1.86
C SER A 328 -25.00 11.00 2.55
N VAL A 329 -24.37 10.07 1.82
CA VAL A 329 -23.16 9.36 2.24
C VAL A 329 -22.04 10.34 2.60
N ARG A 330 -21.87 11.40 1.80
CA ARG A 330 -20.87 12.45 2.06
C ARG A 330 -21.05 13.10 3.43
N THR A 331 -22.30 13.30 3.87
CA THR A 331 -22.59 13.85 5.20
C THR A 331 -22.13 12.91 6.31
N ILE A 332 -22.34 11.60 6.14
CA ILE A 332 -21.91 10.58 7.11
C ILE A 332 -20.38 10.57 7.21
N LEU A 333 -19.70 10.43 6.06
CA LEU A 333 -18.23 10.40 6.02
C LEU A 333 -17.61 11.69 6.55
N SER A 334 -18.18 12.86 6.21
CA SER A 334 -17.68 14.15 6.72
C SER A 334 -17.91 14.32 8.23
N ALA A 335 -18.96 13.73 8.80
CA ALA A 335 -19.13 13.71 10.26
C ALA A 335 -18.05 12.86 10.94
N LEU A 336 -17.57 11.81 10.27
CA LEU A 336 -16.56 10.87 10.80
C LEU A 336 -15.12 11.36 10.64
N GLN A 337 -14.85 12.35 9.79
CA GLN A 337 -13.48 12.82 9.50
C GLN A 337 -12.69 13.25 10.74
N ASP A 338 -13.36 13.80 11.76
CA ASP A 338 -12.71 14.27 13.00
C ASP A 338 -13.04 13.35 14.19
N ALA A 339 -13.53 12.13 13.92
CA ALA A 339 -13.97 11.20 14.94
C ALA A 339 -13.19 9.90 14.88
N GLU A 340 -12.78 9.42 16.04
CA GLU A 340 -12.18 8.10 16.17
C GLU A 340 -13.25 7.07 16.49
N LEU A 341 -13.39 6.09 15.60
CA LEU A 341 -14.21 4.91 15.84
C LEU A 341 -13.32 3.78 16.38
N GLY A 342 -13.58 3.38 17.62
CA GLY A 342 -12.86 2.27 18.25
C GLY A 342 -13.17 0.95 17.56
N ARG A 343 -12.25 -0.02 17.73
CA ARG A 343 -12.49 -1.41 17.31
C ARG A 343 -13.73 -1.97 17.98
N GLU A 344 -14.40 -2.87 17.28
CA GLU A 344 -15.51 -3.63 17.83
C GLU A 344 -15.02 -4.58 18.92
N THR A 345 -15.65 -4.50 20.10
CA THR A 345 -15.46 -5.46 21.19
C THR A 345 -16.27 -6.73 20.92
N ASP A 346 -15.93 -7.85 21.56
CA ASP A 346 -16.71 -9.11 21.50
C ASP A 346 -18.20 -8.94 21.87
N ALA A 347 -18.54 -7.91 22.65
CA ALA A 347 -19.92 -7.56 22.98
C ALA A 347 -20.67 -6.73 21.90
N GLY A 348 -20.08 -6.56 20.70
CA GLY A 348 -20.68 -5.79 19.60
C GLY A 348 -20.73 -4.29 19.86
N THR A 349 -19.77 -3.74 20.61
CA THR A 349 -19.74 -2.30 20.95
C THR A 349 -18.52 -1.62 20.34
N ARG A 350 -18.67 -0.36 19.93
CA ARG A 350 -17.57 0.49 19.44
C ARG A 350 -17.61 1.84 20.15
N SER A 351 -16.47 2.30 20.65
CA SER A 351 -16.35 3.64 21.23
C SER A 351 -16.38 4.70 20.12
N VAL A 352 -17.03 5.84 20.37
CA VAL A 352 -17.02 6.98 19.46
C VAL A 352 -16.42 8.19 20.18
N ARG A 353 -15.29 8.69 19.69
CA ARG A 353 -14.64 9.91 20.20
C ARG A 353 -14.65 10.99 19.15
N VAL A 354 -14.81 12.23 19.58
CA VAL A 354 -14.63 13.44 18.76
C VAL A 354 -13.60 14.28 19.49
N ASP A 355 -12.47 14.55 18.84
CA ASP A 355 -11.28 15.07 19.50
C ASP A 355 -10.93 14.22 20.74
N ASP A 356 -10.62 14.85 21.88
CA ASP A 356 -10.34 14.17 23.15
C ASP A 356 -11.61 13.80 23.96
N THR A 357 -12.81 13.96 23.38
CA THR A 357 -14.08 13.73 24.10
C THR A 357 -14.77 12.45 23.67
N GLU A 358 -15.02 11.54 24.62
CA GLU A 358 -15.85 10.36 24.38
C GLU A 358 -17.34 10.74 24.32
N THR A 359 -17.96 10.52 23.16
CA THR A 359 -19.37 10.85 22.90
C THR A 359 -20.33 9.74 23.35
N GLY A 360 -19.78 8.58 23.74
CA GLY A 360 -20.48 7.36 24.12
C GLY A 360 -20.32 6.24 23.07
N PRO A 361 -20.61 4.98 23.43
CA PRO A 361 -20.45 3.87 22.50
C PRO A 361 -21.68 3.70 21.59
N ILE A 362 -21.44 3.24 20.36
CA ILE A 362 -22.47 2.56 19.57
C ILE A 362 -22.46 1.07 19.91
N ARG A 363 -23.64 0.43 19.78
CA ARG A 363 -23.85 -0.97 20.10
C ARG A 363 -24.65 -1.65 19.01
N TYR A 364 -24.23 -2.86 18.67
CA TYR A 364 -24.96 -3.75 17.79
C TYR A 364 -26.18 -4.30 18.52
N THR A 365 -27.32 -4.30 17.84
CA THR A 365 -28.60 -4.77 18.35
C THR A 365 -28.92 -6.17 17.82
N GLU A 366 -29.81 -6.90 18.52
CA GLU A 366 -30.19 -8.28 18.15
C GLU A 366 -30.78 -8.40 16.73
N ASN A 367 -31.38 -7.33 16.21
CA ASN A 367 -31.92 -7.27 14.85
C ASN A 367 -30.89 -6.86 13.78
N GLY A 368 -29.60 -6.86 14.11
CA GLY A 368 -28.51 -6.58 13.18
C GLY A 368 -28.32 -5.11 12.83
N ARG A 369 -28.67 -4.20 13.74
CA ARG A 369 -28.57 -2.75 13.56
C ARG A 369 -27.65 -2.12 14.61
N TRP A 370 -27.39 -0.83 14.48
CA TRP A 370 -26.52 -0.06 15.36
C TRP A 370 -27.29 1.03 16.09
N THR A 371 -27.16 1.08 17.41
CA THR A 371 -27.79 2.11 18.26
C THR A 371 -26.78 2.75 19.19
N GLY A 372 -27.17 3.79 19.90
CA GLY A 372 -26.32 4.55 20.81
C GLY A 372 -27.12 5.55 21.65
N PRO A 373 -26.45 6.28 22.57
CA PRO A 373 -27.11 7.27 23.42
C PRO A 373 -27.91 8.32 22.61
N GLY A 374 -29.23 8.32 22.77
CA GLY A 374 -30.12 9.26 22.09
C GLY A 374 -30.54 8.85 20.67
N ILE A 375 -30.12 7.69 20.19
CA ILE A 375 -30.62 7.09 18.94
C ILE A 375 -31.90 6.31 19.26
N THR A 376 -33.04 6.80 18.76
CA THR A 376 -34.35 6.16 18.96
C THR A 376 -34.69 5.12 17.89
N ASP A 377 -34.15 5.28 16.68
CA ASP A 377 -34.31 4.35 15.57
C ASP A 377 -32.93 3.85 15.11
N PRO A 378 -32.59 2.56 15.32
CA PRO A 378 -31.28 2.01 14.98
C PRO A 378 -30.92 2.13 13.49
N TYR A 379 -29.63 2.36 13.24
CA TYR A 379 -29.01 2.50 11.91
C TYR A 379 -28.55 1.16 11.36
N HIS A 380 -28.41 1.07 10.04
CA HIS A 380 -27.97 -0.14 9.36
C HIS A 380 -26.44 -0.33 9.40
N SER A 381 -25.70 0.77 9.48
CA SER A 381 -24.24 0.81 9.52
C SER A 381 -23.72 1.38 10.85
N PRO A 382 -22.55 0.92 11.33
CA PRO A 382 -21.88 1.53 12.49
C PRO A 382 -21.50 2.99 12.20
N GLU A 383 -21.12 3.30 10.95
CA GLU A 383 -20.80 4.66 10.49
C GLU A 383 -22.00 5.60 10.57
N GLY A 384 -23.19 5.14 10.18
CA GLY A 384 -24.44 5.91 10.31
C GLY A 384 -24.80 6.20 11.77
N ALA A 385 -24.72 5.19 12.64
CA ALA A 385 -24.95 5.37 14.07
C ALA A 385 -23.94 6.34 14.71
N ALA A 386 -22.66 6.21 14.36
CA ALA A 386 -21.61 7.09 14.86
C ALA A 386 -21.82 8.53 14.39
N ALA A 387 -22.12 8.76 13.11
CA ALA A 387 -22.43 10.08 12.59
C ALA A 387 -23.66 10.71 13.29
N ALA A 388 -24.66 9.91 13.66
CA ALA A 388 -25.81 10.40 14.42
C ALA A 388 -25.41 10.86 15.84
N LEU A 389 -24.56 10.10 16.54
CA LEU A 389 -24.02 10.49 17.84
C LEU A 389 -23.18 11.77 17.75
N ILE A 390 -22.28 11.85 16.77
CA ILE A 390 -21.40 13.01 16.55
C ILE A 390 -22.22 14.27 16.27
N ASN A 391 -23.23 14.18 15.41
CA ASN A 391 -24.10 15.31 15.09
C ASN A 391 -24.89 15.76 16.32
N THR A 392 -25.39 14.81 17.13
CA THR A 392 -26.09 15.11 18.38
C THR A 392 -25.16 15.81 19.38
N PHE A 393 -23.92 15.36 19.50
CA PHE A 393 -22.89 15.96 20.34
C PHE A 393 -22.54 17.38 19.90
N ARG A 394 -22.26 17.59 18.60
CA ARG A 394 -21.96 18.90 18.01
C ARG A 394 -23.12 19.89 18.19
N ALA A 395 -24.37 19.45 18.04
CA ALA A 395 -25.55 20.27 18.28
C ALA A 395 -25.68 20.72 19.75
N ARG A 396 -25.39 19.83 20.71
CA ARG A 396 -25.37 20.16 22.15
C ARG A 396 -24.27 21.17 22.47
N GLN A 397 -23.06 20.99 21.92
CA GLN A 397 -21.97 21.96 22.10
C GLN A 397 -22.32 23.34 21.52
N ALA A 398 -22.90 23.40 20.32
CA ALA A 398 -23.31 24.65 19.69
C ALA A 398 -24.34 25.40 20.55
N THR A 399 -25.32 24.67 21.11
CA THR A 399 -26.34 25.23 22.01
C THR A 399 -25.76 25.72 23.33
N ALA A 400 -24.74 25.03 23.88
CA ALA A 400 -24.06 25.46 25.09
C ALA A 400 -23.23 26.75 24.85
N ARG A 401 -22.57 26.87 23.69
CA ARG A 401 -21.78 28.05 23.30
C ARG A 401 -22.63 29.29 23.00
N THR A 402 -23.89 29.14 22.60
CA THR A 402 -24.81 30.28 22.38
C THR A 402 -25.46 30.79 23.67
N ARG A 403 -25.38 30.01 24.75
CA ARG A 403 -25.94 30.36 26.08
C ARG A 403 -24.89 30.90 27.05
N ALA A 404 -23.61 30.70 26.75
CA ALA A 404 -22.46 31.32 27.41
C ALA A 404 -22.17 32.67 26.73
#